data_AF-A0A3D1F6L1-F1
#
_entry.id   AF-A0A3D1F6L1-F1
#
_cell.length_a   1.000
_cell.length_b   1.000
_cell.length_c   1.000
_cell.angle_alpha   90.00
_cell.angle_beta   90.00
_cell.angle_gamma   90.00
#
_symmetry.space_group_name_H-M   'P 1'
#
loop_
_entity.id
_entity.type
_entity.pdbx_description
1 polymer ?
#
loop_
_entity_poly.entity_id
_entity_poly.type
_entity_poly.pdbx_seq_one_letter_code
_entity_poly.pdbx_strand_id
1 'polypeptide(L)'
;MKKVLALCLIVLLGAGGSVYAGESNPFQLSVLNPLQIVPEENSISGLRLNLLYSDNKDMSGLTLASGWTKTRGDVKGLGLSAVHWTDGSAYGWQTGLFNYVGMRSVGLEFGAVNVIKGDMSGIQLGILNMNEGFVHGLQWGVWNYVTGRFIGLQSGIINVDKGDFSGYQSGIVNYVSGVVTGLQVGLWNYAKQMDGVQIGLINATGSLDNGLQFGLANYNGNGDPLECMIVVNWSF
;
A
#
# COMPACT_ATOMS: atom_id res chain seq x y z
N MET A 1 27.87 2.85 -9.94
CA MET A 1 27.24 4.12 -9.53
C MET A 1 26.66 4.93 -10.70
N LYS A 2 27.45 5.28 -11.74
CA LYS A 2 26.93 6.06 -12.89
C LYS A 2 25.80 5.39 -13.69
N LYS A 3 25.82 4.06 -13.82
CA LYS A 3 24.77 3.29 -14.55
C LYS A 3 23.44 3.21 -13.80
N VAL A 4 23.44 3.33 -12.47
CA VAL A 4 22.22 3.32 -11.65
C VAL A 4 21.53 4.68 -11.72
N LEU A 5 22.30 5.77 -11.70
CA LEU A 5 21.77 7.12 -11.90
C LEU A 5 21.10 7.30 -13.28
N ALA A 6 21.68 6.72 -14.32
CA ALA A 6 21.12 6.78 -15.67
C ALA A 6 19.79 6.03 -15.79
N LEU A 7 19.64 4.91 -15.06
CA LEU A 7 18.40 4.13 -15.06
C LEU A 7 17.27 4.86 -14.32
N CYS A 8 17.57 5.53 -13.21
CA CYS A 8 16.60 6.40 -12.50
C CYS A 8 16.13 7.57 -13.38
N LEU A 9 17.03 8.13 -14.21
CA LEU A 9 16.70 9.26 -15.09
C LEU A 9 15.77 8.85 -16.26
N ILE A 10 15.85 7.60 -16.73
CA ILE A 10 15.01 7.09 -17.82
C ILE A 10 13.60 6.77 -17.32
N VAL A 11 13.44 6.30 -16.08
CA VAL A 11 12.12 6.11 -15.46
C VAL A 11 11.40 7.45 -15.24
N LEU A 12 12.15 8.52 -14.96
CA LEU A 12 11.64 9.89 -14.84
C LEU A 12 11.12 10.49 -16.17
N LEU A 13 11.63 10.03 -17.31
CA LEU A 13 11.26 10.54 -18.64
C LEU A 13 10.06 9.81 -19.28
N GLY A 14 9.68 8.64 -18.75
CA GLY A 14 8.58 7.82 -19.29
C GLY A 14 7.17 8.20 -18.81
N ALA A 15 7.03 9.10 -17.83
CA ALA A 15 5.74 9.49 -17.24
C ALA A 15 5.09 10.72 -17.89
N GLY A 16 5.45 11.05 -19.13
CA GLY A 16 4.88 12.16 -19.90
C GLY A 16 3.45 11.89 -20.38
N GLY A 17 2.49 11.85 -19.46
CA GLY A 17 1.06 11.83 -19.78
C GLY A 17 0.53 13.24 -20.05
N SER A 18 -0.21 13.37 -21.16
CA SER A 18 -0.91 14.53 -21.71
C SER A 18 -1.30 15.64 -20.72
N VAL A 19 -0.79 16.85 -20.95
CA VAL A 19 -1.15 18.08 -20.23
C VAL A 19 -2.48 18.60 -20.76
N TYR A 20 -3.51 18.63 -19.93
CA TYR A 20 -4.75 19.36 -20.20
C TYR A 20 -4.54 20.86 -19.97
N ALA A 21 -5.07 21.67 -20.88
CA ALA A 21 -5.00 23.12 -20.86
C ALA A 21 -5.85 23.74 -19.72
N GLY A 22 -5.21 23.96 -18.59
CA GLY A 22 -5.51 25.05 -17.64
C GLY A 22 -4.22 25.83 -17.41
N GLU A 23 -4.27 27.05 -16.89
CA GLU A 23 -3.06 27.82 -16.53
C GLU A 23 -2.13 26.97 -15.66
N SER A 24 -1.09 26.41 -16.29
CA SER A 24 -0.18 25.49 -15.65
C SER A 24 0.86 26.29 -14.91
N ASN A 25 0.80 26.32 -13.58
CA ASN A 25 1.81 27.01 -12.78
C ASN A 25 3.06 26.12 -12.68
N PRO A 26 4.19 26.49 -13.30
CA PRO A 26 5.36 25.60 -13.37
C PRO A 26 6.14 25.53 -12.05
N PHE A 27 5.94 26.51 -11.17
CA PHE A 27 6.67 26.64 -9.92
C PHE A 27 5.72 27.07 -8.80
N GLN A 28 5.82 26.41 -7.64
CA GLN A 28 5.13 26.75 -6.40
C GLN A 28 6.17 26.91 -5.29
N LEU A 29 6.03 27.99 -4.52
CA LEU A 29 6.74 28.24 -3.27
C LEU A 29 5.72 28.61 -2.20
N SER A 30 5.76 27.91 -1.07
CA SER A 30 4.90 28.18 0.08
C SER A 30 5.67 28.11 1.39
N VAL A 31 5.32 29.00 2.32
CA VAL A 31 5.83 28.94 3.70
C VAL A 31 4.76 28.29 4.58
N LEU A 32 3.54 28.83 4.55
CA LEU A 32 2.37 28.37 5.30
C LEU A 32 1.14 28.91 4.58
N ASN A 33 0.25 28.10 4.01
CA ASN A 33 -0.99 28.62 3.39
C ASN A 33 -1.76 29.50 4.41
N PRO A 34 -2.22 30.71 4.00
CA PRO A 34 -2.32 31.23 2.62
C PRO A 34 -1.08 31.93 2.06
N LEU A 35 0.04 31.95 2.78
CA LEU A 35 1.32 32.46 2.28
C LEU A 35 1.96 31.47 1.28
N GLN A 36 1.43 31.46 0.06
CA GLN A 36 1.90 30.71 -1.11
C GLN A 36 1.74 31.52 -2.40
N ILE A 37 2.60 31.29 -3.40
CA ILE A 37 2.59 32.09 -4.66
C ILE A 37 1.48 31.66 -5.63
N VAL A 38 1.09 30.39 -5.63
CA VAL A 38 -0.02 29.89 -6.43
C VAL A 38 -1.23 29.67 -5.52
N PRO A 39 -2.40 30.26 -5.82
CA PRO A 39 -3.66 30.00 -5.11
C PRO A 39 -4.05 28.51 -5.05
N GLU A 40 -4.89 28.15 -4.09
CA GLU A 40 -5.27 26.77 -3.81
C GLU A 40 -6.14 26.13 -4.91
N GLU A 41 -6.86 26.94 -5.68
CA GLU A 41 -7.73 26.52 -6.78
C GLU A 41 -6.96 26.14 -8.04
N ASN A 42 -5.67 26.46 -8.06
CA ASN A 42 -4.81 26.30 -9.21
C ASN A 42 -3.91 25.06 -9.10
N SER A 43 -3.68 24.44 -10.25
CA SER A 43 -2.86 23.25 -10.40
C SER A 43 -1.39 23.63 -10.62
N ILE A 44 -0.49 22.80 -10.11
CA ILE A 44 0.96 22.93 -10.29
C ILE A 44 1.43 21.89 -11.31
N SER A 45 2.24 22.30 -12.28
CA SER A 45 2.83 21.42 -13.28
C SER A 45 4.33 21.70 -13.40
N GLY A 46 5.11 21.19 -12.45
CA GLY A 46 6.55 21.37 -12.40
C GLY A 46 7.10 21.13 -11.00
N LEU A 47 7.60 22.18 -10.35
CA LEU A 47 8.26 22.07 -9.04
C LEU A 47 7.44 22.72 -7.94
N ARG A 48 7.17 21.96 -6.87
CA ARG A 48 6.56 22.45 -5.63
C ARG A 48 7.58 22.43 -4.49
N LEU A 49 7.92 23.61 -3.98
CA LEU A 49 8.74 23.80 -2.79
C LEU A 49 7.88 24.32 -1.64
N ASN A 50 7.87 23.62 -0.51
CA ASN A 50 7.05 24.02 0.64
C ASN A 50 7.80 23.87 1.97
N LEU A 51 7.74 24.89 2.82
CA LEU A 51 8.33 24.82 4.16
C LEU A 51 7.38 24.14 5.17
N LEU A 52 6.19 24.69 5.43
CA LEU A 52 5.28 24.18 6.45
C LEU A 52 3.96 23.65 5.89
N TYR A 53 3.27 24.38 5.01
CA TYR A 53 1.97 23.99 4.50
C TYR A 53 1.67 24.56 3.10
N SER A 54 1.23 23.71 2.17
CA SER A 54 0.74 24.07 0.84
C SER A 54 -0.62 23.43 0.57
N ASP A 55 -1.53 24.14 -0.10
CA ASP A 55 -2.78 23.56 -0.65
C ASP A 55 -2.88 23.93 -2.14
N ASN A 56 -3.22 22.97 -2.98
CA ASN A 56 -3.32 23.14 -4.43
C ASN A 56 -4.35 22.18 -5.00
N LYS A 57 -4.90 22.51 -6.18
CA LYS A 57 -5.89 21.67 -6.85
C LYS A 57 -5.29 20.35 -7.31
N ASP A 58 -4.31 20.39 -8.21
CA ASP A 58 -3.57 19.21 -8.65
C ASP A 58 -2.05 19.43 -8.53
N MET A 59 -1.30 18.34 -8.48
CA MET A 59 0.16 18.37 -8.57
C MET A 59 0.62 17.45 -9.69
N SER A 60 1.38 17.98 -10.66
CA SER A 60 2.16 17.18 -11.60
C SER A 60 3.62 17.59 -11.53
N GLY A 61 4.54 16.65 -11.33
CA GLY A 61 5.99 16.90 -11.32
C GLY A 61 6.68 16.50 -10.01
N LEU A 62 7.50 17.40 -9.46
CA LEU A 62 8.35 17.14 -8.28
C LEU A 62 7.91 18.01 -7.09
N THR A 63 7.63 17.37 -5.96
CA THR A 63 7.38 18.03 -4.67
C THR A 63 8.56 17.79 -3.74
N LEU A 64 9.13 18.87 -3.20
CA LEU A 64 10.12 18.85 -2.13
C LEU A 64 9.61 19.76 -1.00
N ALA A 65 9.20 19.14 0.10
CA ALA A 65 8.58 19.82 1.21
C ALA A 65 9.08 19.28 2.56
N SER A 66 9.20 20.14 3.56
CA SER A 66 9.48 19.72 4.93
C SER A 66 8.22 19.51 5.78
N GLY A 67 7.09 20.08 5.35
CA GLY A 67 5.85 20.09 6.13
C GLY A 67 4.72 19.29 5.49
N TRP A 68 3.55 19.88 5.43
CA TRP A 68 2.33 19.29 4.89
C TRP A 68 2.07 19.75 3.46
N THR A 69 1.83 18.81 2.56
CA THR A 69 1.36 19.09 1.21
C THR A 69 -0.04 18.53 1.01
N LYS A 70 -1.03 19.42 0.80
CA LYS A 70 -2.40 19.07 0.47
C LYS A 70 -2.63 19.22 -1.03
N THR A 71 -3.30 18.24 -1.62
CA THR A 71 -3.76 18.25 -3.01
C THR A 71 -5.21 17.78 -3.06
N ARG A 72 -6.12 18.63 -3.54
CA ARG A 72 -7.57 18.36 -3.55
C ARG A 72 -7.99 17.38 -4.65
N GLY A 73 -7.25 17.37 -5.75
CA GLY A 73 -7.40 16.46 -6.88
C GLY A 73 -6.25 15.46 -6.91
N ASP A 74 -5.61 15.34 -8.08
CA ASP A 74 -4.65 14.27 -8.31
C ASP A 74 -3.19 14.73 -8.14
N VAL A 75 -2.35 13.80 -7.71
CA VAL A 75 -0.89 13.92 -7.71
C VAL A 75 -0.31 13.00 -8.78
N LYS A 76 0.56 13.51 -9.64
CA LYS A 76 1.29 12.77 -10.69
C LYS A 76 2.77 13.10 -10.61
N GLY A 77 3.61 12.19 -10.12
CA GLY A 77 5.06 12.38 -10.10
C GLY A 77 5.72 11.95 -8.79
N LEU A 78 6.76 12.68 -8.38
CA LEU A 78 7.56 12.36 -7.20
C LEU A 78 7.31 13.37 -6.09
N GLY A 79 7.12 12.90 -4.87
CA GLY A 79 6.88 13.76 -3.71
C GLY A 79 7.66 13.33 -2.48
N LEU A 80 8.48 14.24 -1.97
CA LEU A 80 9.11 14.18 -0.65
C LEU A 80 8.47 15.25 0.22
N SER A 81 7.78 14.83 1.28
CA SER A 81 7.08 15.71 2.23
C SER A 81 6.98 15.02 3.58
N ALA A 82 6.90 15.74 4.70
CA ALA A 82 6.60 15.09 5.98
C ALA A 82 5.17 14.54 5.98
N VAL A 83 4.23 15.27 5.40
CA VAL A 83 2.84 14.84 5.21
C VAL A 83 2.44 15.03 3.74
N HIS A 84 1.92 13.97 3.13
CA HIS A 84 1.18 13.99 1.87
C HIS A 84 -0.31 13.77 2.16
N TRP A 85 -1.15 14.70 1.75
CA TRP A 85 -2.59 14.58 1.84
C TRP A 85 -3.20 14.79 0.46
N THR A 86 -3.66 13.72 -0.18
CA THR A 86 -4.25 13.74 -1.51
C THR A 86 -5.70 13.31 -1.39
N ASP A 87 -6.64 14.23 -1.56
CA ASP A 87 -8.07 13.88 -1.54
C ASP A 87 -8.45 13.05 -2.79
N GLY A 88 -7.74 13.26 -3.91
CA GLY A 88 -7.89 12.47 -5.12
C GLY A 88 -6.95 11.26 -5.24
N SER A 89 -6.42 11.02 -6.43
CA SER A 89 -5.55 9.88 -6.74
C SER A 89 -4.07 10.26 -6.78
N ALA A 90 -3.21 9.33 -6.37
CA ALA A 90 -1.76 9.47 -6.44
C ALA A 90 -1.18 8.53 -7.49
N TYR A 91 -0.42 9.08 -8.44
CA TYR A 91 0.27 8.34 -9.49
C TYR A 91 1.77 8.66 -9.41
N GLY A 92 2.60 7.73 -8.97
CA GLY A 92 4.05 7.92 -8.87
C GLY A 92 4.59 7.55 -7.50
N TRP A 93 5.52 8.35 -6.96
CA TRP A 93 6.20 8.05 -5.69
C TRP A 93 5.87 9.12 -4.65
N GLN A 94 5.30 8.71 -3.52
CA GLN A 94 5.16 9.54 -2.32
C GLN A 94 6.03 8.98 -1.18
N THR A 95 6.90 9.82 -0.63
CA THR A 95 7.69 9.54 0.58
C THR A 95 7.40 10.59 1.65
N GLY A 96 7.02 10.13 2.84
CA GLY A 96 6.71 10.99 3.97
C GLY A 96 6.44 10.26 5.28
N LEU A 97 6.26 10.98 6.39
CA LEU A 97 5.88 10.35 7.66
C LEU A 97 4.42 9.88 7.61
N PHE A 98 3.56 10.64 6.95
CA PHE A 98 2.15 10.32 6.76
C PHE A 98 1.75 10.52 5.29
N ASN A 99 1.23 9.48 4.66
CA ASN A 99 0.69 9.53 3.30
C ASN A 99 -0.80 9.17 3.35
N TYR A 100 -1.64 10.05 2.85
CA TYR A 100 -3.08 9.82 2.71
C TYR A 100 -3.52 10.02 1.26
N VAL A 101 -4.25 9.04 0.72
CA VAL A 101 -4.84 9.05 -0.61
C VAL A 101 -6.32 8.68 -0.51
N GLY A 102 -7.20 9.63 -0.85
CA GLY A 102 -8.65 9.48 -0.74
C GLY A 102 -9.28 8.63 -1.85
N MET A 103 -8.61 8.51 -3.00
CA MET A 103 -9.04 7.65 -4.11
C MET A 103 -7.99 6.57 -4.37
N ARG A 104 -7.40 6.54 -5.57
CA ARG A 104 -6.52 5.46 -6.02
C ARG A 104 -5.06 5.83 -5.85
N SER A 105 -4.23 4.87 -5.45
CA SER A 105 -2.77 5.00 -5.50
C SER A 105 -2.17 4.02 -6.49
N VAL A 106 -1.32 4.52 -7.39
CA VAL A 106 -0.56 3.71 -8.34
C VAL A 106 0.91 4.12 -8.30
N GLY A 107 1.78 3.25 -7.78
CA GLY A 107 3.22 3.48 -7.73
C GLY A 107 3.86 3.09 -6.40
N LEU A 108 4.65 3.98 -5.81
CA LEU A 108 5.43 3.75 -4.59
C LEU A 108 4.95 4.64 -3.45
N GLU A 109 4.58 4.04 -2.33
CA GLU A 109 4.32 4.75 -1.08
C GLU A 109 5.31 4.30 -0.03
N PHE A 110 6.06 5.26 0.52
CA PHE A 110 6.98 5.02 1.62
C PHE A 110 6.64 5.98 2.76
N GLY A 111 6.30 5.43 3.92
CA GLY A 111 6.06 6.28 5.08
C GLY A 111 5.79 5.58 6.38
N ALA A 112 5.84 6.30 7.49
CA ALA A 112 5.53 5.68 8.79
C ALA A 112 4.06 5.22 8.82
N VAL A 113 3.15 6.03 8.26
CA VAL A 113 1.74 5.71 8.12
C VAL A 113 1.30 5.95 6.68
N ASN A 114 0.75 4.93 6.03
CA ASN A 114 0.14 5.03 4.72
C ASN A 114 -1.35 4.66 4.82
N VAL A 115 -2.22 5.52 4.32
CA VAL A 115 -3.68 5.32 4.31
C VAL A 115 -4.22 5.55 2.91
N ILE A 116 -4.73 4.50 2.27
CA ILE A 116 -5.37 4.56 0.95
C ILE A 116 -6.84 4.14 1.10
N LYS A 117 -7.75 5.05 0.81
CA LYS A 117 -9.19 4.78 0.90
C LYS A 117 -9.73 4.00 -0.30
N GLY A 118 -9.16 4.19 -1.48
CA GLY A 118 -9.51 3.41 -2.67
C GLY A 118 -8.52 2.27 -2.94
N ASP A 119 -8.30 2.01 -4.23
CA ASP A 119 -7.43 0.92 -4.66
C ASP A 119 -5.95 1.30 -4.62
N MET A 120 -5.10 0.33 -4.29
CA MET A 120 -3.65 0.44 -4.36
C MET A 120 -3.09 -0.51 -5.44
N SER A 121 -2.21 0.00 -6.30
CA SER A 121 -1.44 -0.83 -7.23
C SER A 121 0.03 -0.43 -7.21
N GLY A 122 0.91 -1.28 -6.69
CA GLY A 122 2.34 -1.00 -6.63
C GLY A 122 3.01 -1.49 -5.34
N ILE A 123 3.85 -0.64 -4.74
CA ILE A 123 4.62 -0.98 -3.53
C ILE A 123 4.27 0.00 -2.42
N GLN A 124 3.87 -0.52 -1.27
CA GLN A 124 3.58 0.27 -0.08
C GLN A 124 4.42 -0.23 1.10
N LEU A 125 5.27 0.63 1.63
CA LEU A 125 6.21 0.33 2.71
C LEU A 125 5.95 1.28 3.88
N GLY A 126 5.77 0.74 5.08
CA GLY A 126 5.57 1.59 6.24
C GLY A 126 5.55 0.91 7.58
N ILE A 127 5.32 1.66 8.66
CA ILE A 127 5.06 1.05 9.97
C ILE A 127 3.60 0.59 10.01
N LEU A 128 2.68 1.46 9.60
CA LEU A 128 1.26 1.19 9.48
C LEU A 128 0.82 1.38 8.03
N ASN A 129 0.22 0.35 7.44
CA ASN A 129 -0.40 0.43 6.12
C ASN A 129 -1.89 0.09 6.25
N MET A 130 -2.77 0.99 5.81
CA MET A 130 -4.22 0.82 5.89
C MET A 130 -4.85 1.06 4.51
N ASN A 131 -5.46 0.03 3.94
CA ASN A 131 -6.11 0.11 2.64
C ASN A 131 -7.58 -0.32 2.74
N GLU A 132 -8.51 0.51 2.30
CA GLU A 132 -9.93 0.14 2.30
C GLU A 132 -10.37 -0.57 1.01
N GLY A 133 -9.77 -0.23 -0.12
CA GLY A 133 -10.06 -0.82 -1.43
C GLY A 133 -9.22 -2.04 -1.79
N PHE A 134 -9.16 -2.36 -3.08
CA PHE A 134 -8.41 -3.48 -3.62
C PHE A 134 -6.91 -3.18 -3.66
N VAL A 135 -6.08 -4.14 -3.24
CA VAL A 135 -4.62 -4.04 -3.25
C VAL A 135 -4.03 -5.02 -4.24
N HIS A 136 -3.18 -4.51 -5.14
CA HIS A 136 -2.39 -5.30 -6.08
C HIS A 136 -0.91 -4.93 -6.01
N GLY A 137 -0.07 -5.80 -5.44
CA GLY A 137 1.38 -5.59 -5.43
C GLY A 137 2.07 -6.02 -4.13
N LEU A 138 3.03 -5.22 -3.67
CA LEU A 138 3.83 -5.51 -2.47
C LEU A 138 3.44 -4.57 -1.33
N GLN A 139 3.17 -5.13 -0.17
CA GLN A 139 2.95 -4.38 1.06
C GLN A 139 3.85 -4.89 2.17
N TRP A 140 4.66 -4.00 2.76
CA TRP A 140 5.50 -4.32 3.91
C TRP A 140 5.26 -3.35 5.05
N GLY A 141 5.07 -3.87 6.27
CA GLY A 141 5.05 -3.03 7.45
C GLY A 141 4.88 -3.74 8.78
N VAL A 142 4.97 -3.01 9.89
CA VAL A 142 4.73 -3.59 11.22
C VAL A 142 3.28 -4.06 11.32
N TRP A 143 2.35 -3.22 10.88
CA TRP A 143 0.92 -3.53 10.82
C TRP A 143 0.40 -3.25 9.41
N ASN A 144 -0.11 -4.29 8.77
CA ASN A 144 -0.82 -4.21 7.51
C ASN A 144 -2.30 -4.52 7.74
N TYR A 145 -3.18 -3.62 7.31
CA TYR A 145 -4.63 -3.77 7.42
C TYR A 145 -5.30 -3.47 6.08
N VAL A 146 -5.98 -4.46 5.50
CA VAL A 146 -6.67 -4.33 4.22
C VAL A 146 -8.12 -4.76 4.36
N THR A 147 -9.06 -3.87 4.07
CA THR A 147 -10.49 -4.20 4.12
C THR A 147 -10.95 -4.91 2.85
N GLY A 148 -10.46 -4.47 1.69
CA GLY A 148 -10.77 -5.07 0.39
C GLY A 148 -9.99 -6.36 0.13
N ARG A 149 -9.96 -6.75 -1.15
CA ARG A 149 -9.20 -7.93 -1.61
C ARG A 149 -7.72 -7.59 -1.77
N PHE A 150 -6.83 -8.53 -1.49
CA PHE A 150 -5.39 -8.41 -1.67
C PHE A 150 -4.88 -9.43 -2.70
N ILE A 151 -4.05 -8.99 -3.66
CA ILE A 151 -3.30 -9.85 -4.57
C ILE A 151 -1.84 -9.43 -4.59
N GLY A 152 -0.93 -10.33 -4.17
CA GLY A 152 0.52 -10.13 -4.29
C GLY A 152 1.33 -10.62 -3.10
N LEU A 153 2.27 -9.78 -2.63
CA LEU A 153 3.19 -10.09 -1.53
C LEU A 153 2.89 -9.19 -0.33
N GLN A 154 2.54 -9.77 0.81
CA GLN A 154 2.30 -9.01 2.04
C GLN A 154 3.20 -9.53 3.15
N SER A 155 3.98 -8.65 3.77
CA SER A 155 4.88 -9.03 4.85
C SER A 155 4.80 -8.05 6.01
N GLY A 156 4.80 -8.55 7.24
CA GLY A 156 4.74 -7.70 8.40
C GLY A 156 4.82 -8.41 9.74
N ILE A 157 4.68 -7.67 10.84
CA ILE A 157 4.52 -8.32 12.16
C ILE A 157 3.08 -8.82 12.28
N ILE A 158 2.12 -7.96 11.96
CA ILE A 158 0.69 -8.28 11.92
C ILE A 158 0.16 -7.97 10.52
N ASN A 159 -0.42 -8.96 9.88
CA ASN A 159 -1.14 -8.82 8.62
C ASN A 159 -2.61 -9.20 8.84
N VAL A 160 -3.52 -8.27 8.51
CA VAL A 160 -4.97 -8.47 8.64
C VAL A 160 -5.64 -8.09 7.33
N ASP A 161 -6.25 -9.08 6.66
CA ASP A 161 -7.06 -8.87 5.47
C ASP A 161 -8.50 -9.28 5.75
N LYS A 162 -9.46 -8.37 5.54
CA LYS A 162 -10.88 -8.66 5.74
C LYS A 162 -11.53 -9.28 4.50
N GLY A 163 -11.01 -8.98 3.32
CA GLY A 163 -11.41 -9.61 2.07
C GLY A 163 -10.59 -10.87 1.76
N ASP A 164 -10.66 -11.29 0.50
CA ASP A 164 -9.88 -12.42 -0.01
C ASP A 164 -8.41 -12.04 -0.19
N PHE A 165 -7.53 -13.02 -0.02
CA PHE A 165 -6.10 -12.88 -0.19
C PHE A 165 -5.60 -13.89 -1.23
N SER A 166 -4.83 -13.43 -2.21
CA SER A 166 -4.13 -14.32 -3.14
C SER A 166 -2.66 -13.96 -3.28
N GLY A 167 -1.77 -14.92 -3.03
CA GLY A 167 -0.32 -14.74 -3.15
C GLY A 167 0.46 -15.24 -1.93
N TYR A 168 1.43 -14.47 -1.46
CA TYR A 168 2.32 -14.84 -0.35
C TYR A 168 2.19 -13.85 0.81
N GLN A 169 1.84 -14.39 1.99
CA GLN A 169 1.70 -13.63 3.21
C GLN A 169 2.71 -14.12 4.25
N SER A 170 3.48 -13.22 4.85
CA SER A 170 4.41 -13.57 5.92
C SER A 170 4.38 -12.64 7.12
N GLY A 171 4.37 -13.19 8.34
CA GLY A 171 4.43 -12.37 9.55
C GLY A 171 4.36 -13.14 10.86
N ILE A 172 4.33 -12.44 11.99
CA ILE A 172 4.11 -13.12 13.28
C ILE A 172 2.65 -13.60 13.33
N VAL A 173 1.72 -12.73 12.93
CA VAL A 173 0.29 -13.03 12.80
C VAL A 173 -0.17 -12.72 11.38
N ASN A 174 -0.77 -13.71 10.73
CA ASN A 174 -1.47 -13.58 9.47
C ASN A 174 -2.94 -13.93 9.69
N TYR A 175 -3.85 -13.01 9.41
CA TYR A 175 -5.27 -13.20 9.64
C TYR A 175 -6.08 -12.75 8.43
N VAL A 176 -6.77 -13.70 7.79
CA VAL A 176 -7.61 -13.45 6.61
C VAL A 176 -9.05 -13.88 6.91
N SER A 177 -10.00 -12.93 6.85
CA SER A 177 -11.44 -13.21 7.06
C SER A 177 -12.15 -13.72 5.79
N GLY A 178 -11.49 -13.67 4.63
CA GLY A 178 -11.98 -14.23 3.37
C GLY A 178 -11.31 -15.54 2.99
N VAL A 179 -11.24 -15.79 1.68
CA VAL A 179 -10.55 -16.93 1.09
C VAL A 179 -9.07 -16.61 0.93
N VAL A 180 -8.20 -17.54 1.33
CA VAL A 180 -6.77 -17.49 1.01
C VAL A 180 -6.50 -18.45 -0.14
N THR A 181 -5.95 -17.92 -1.24
CA THR A 181 -5.40 -18.70 -2.35
C THR A 181 -3.89 -18.46 -2.43
N GLY A 182 -3.08 -19.30 -1.80
CA GLY A 182 -1.62 -19.14 -1.79
C GLY A 182 -0.90 -19.67 -0.56
N LEU A 183 0.12 -18.94 -0.10
CA LEU A 183 1.01 -19.35 1.00
C LEU A 183 0.95 -18.35 2.17
N GLN A 184 0.68 -18.84 3.38
CA GLN A 184 0.85 -18.09 4.63
C GLN A 184 2.02 -18.67 5.44
N VAL A 185 2.94 -17.82 5.88
CA VAL A 185 4.08 -18.19 6.74
C VAL A 185 4.08 -17.32 7.99
N GLY A 186 3.99 -17.91 9.18
CA GLY A 186 3.99 -17.12 10.40
C GLY A 186 3.90 -17.91 11.69
N LEU A 187 4.01 -17.27 12.85
CA LEU A 187 3.80 -18.00 14.12
C LEU A 187 2.33 -18.40 14.25
N TRP A 188 1.42 -17.52 13.85
CA TRP A 188 0.00 -17.78 13.82
C TRP A 188 -0.59 -17.41 12.45
N ASN A 189 -1.17 -18.39 11.78
CA ASN A 189 -1.90 -18.22 10.52
C ASN A 189 -3.38 -18.54 10.73
N TYR A 190 -4.25 -17.66 10.26
CA TYR A 190 -5.69 -17.88 10.18
C TYR A 190 -6.25 -17.50 8.81
N ALA A 191 -7.12 -18.34 8.28
CA ALA A 191 -7.90 -18.09 7.08
C ALA A 191 -9.34 -18.59 7.29
N LYS A 192 -10.37 -17.84 6.89
CA LYS A 192 -11.74 -18.37 6.95
C LYS A 192 -11.90 -19.59 6.04
N GLN A 193 -11.37 -19.52 4.83
CA GLN A 193 -11.24 -20.63 3.88
C GLN A 193 -9.82 -20.65 3.33
N MET A 194 -9.23 -21.83 3.22
CA MET A 194 -7.84 -22.03 2.79
C MET A 194 -7.76 -22.92 1.56
N ASP A 195 -7.18 -22.38 0.50
CA ASP A 195 -6.73 -23.06 -0.71
C ASP A 195 -5.23 -22.76 -0.89
N GLY A 196 -4.39 -23.74 -0.55
CA GLY A 196 -2.93 -23.60 -0.57
C GLY A 196 -2.25 -24.05 0.71
N VAL A 197 -1.20 -23.34 1.13
CA VAL A 197 -0.29 -23.81 2.18
C VAL A 197 -0.21 -22.84 3.36
N GLN A 198 -0.32 -23.35 4.60
CA GLN A 198 -0.01 -22.60 5.82
C GLN A 198 1.19 -23.23 6.52
N ILE A 199 2.20 -22.44 6.87
CA ILE A 199 3.40 -22.87 7.60
C ILE A 199 3.52 -22.00 8.86
N GLY A 200 3.47 -22.64 10.03
CA GLY A 200 3.54 -21.88 11.27
C GLY A 200 3.59 -22.70 12.54
N LEU A 201 3.61 -22.04 13.70
CA LEU A 201 3.43 -22.78 14.96
C LEU A 201 1.97 -23.19 15.12
N ILE A 202 1.06 -22.28 14.79
CA ILE A 202 -0.38 -22.47 14.82
C ILE A 202 -0.94 -22.10 13.45
N ASN A 203 -1.58 -23.06 12.80
CA ASN A 203 -2.36 -22.85 11.59
C ASN A 203 -3.82 -23.15 11.89
N ALA A 204 -4.72 -22.28 11.48
CA ALA A 204 -6.15 -22.50 11.67
C ALA A 204 -6.92 -22.06 10.43
N THR A 205 -7.89 -22.88 10.03
CA THR A 205 -8.87 -22.49 9.02
C THR A 205 -10.26 -22.97 9.33
N GLY A 206 -11.28 -22.20 8.90
CA GLY A 206 -12.67 -22.62 8.97
C GLY A 206 -13.00 -23.72 7.96
N SER A 207 -12.32 -23.76 6.81
CA SER A 207 -12.44 -24.80 5.78
C SER A 207 -11.10 -24.95 5.06
N LEU A 208 -10.57 -26.16 5.00
CA LEU A 208 -9.40 -26.51 4.18
C LEU A 208 -9.88 -27.23 2.92
N ASP A 209 -9.94 -26.54 1.79
CA ASP A 209 -10.58 -27.08 0.59
C ASP A 209 -9.57 -27.85 -0.26
N ASN A 210 -8.43 -27.23 -0.58
CA ASN A 210 -7.32 -27.83 -1.31
C ASN A 210 -6.02 -27.32 -0.69
N GLY A 211 -5.52 -27.98 0.36
CA GLY A 211 -4.39 -27.38 1.08
C GLY A 211 -3.66 -28.27 2.06
N LEU A 212 -2.56 -27.69 2.54
CA LEU A 212 -1.62 -28.30 3.47
C LEU A 212 -1.30 -27.31 4.59
N GLN A 213 -1.37 -27.76 5.83
CA GLN A 213 -0.92 -27.03 7.00
C GLN A 213 0.29 -27.76 7.59
N PHE A 214 1.36 -27.03 7.89
CA PHE A 214 2.53 -27.54 8.59
C PHE A 214 2.81 -26.71 9.85
N GLY A 215 2.76 -27.34 11.01
CA GLY A 215 2.90 -26.65 12.28
C GLY A 215 2.69 -27.50 13.53
N LEU A 216 2.94 -26.94 14.71
CA LEU A 216 2.74 -27.68 15.97
C LEU A 216 1.26 -27.92 16.28
N ALA A 217 0.39 -26.99 15.88
CA ALA A 217 -1.06 -27.13 15.96
C ALA A 217 -1.70 -26.70 14.63
N ASN A 218 -2.49 -27.59 14.03
CA ASN A 218 -3.12 -27.38 12.73
C ASN A 218 -4.61 -27.67 12.85
N TYR A 219 -5.43 -26.62 12.77
CA TYR A 219 -6.89 -26.70 12.87
C TYR A 219 -7.54 -26.60 11.49
N ASN A 220 -8.38 -27.57 11.17
CA ASN A 220 -9.18 -27.64 9.96
C ASN A 220 -10.65 -27.79 10.33
N GLY A 221 -11.46 -26.74 10.14
CA GLY A 221 -12.89 -26.76 10.45
C GLY A 221 -13.73 -27.74 9.61
N ASN A 222 -13.19 -28.32 8.53
CA ASN A 222 -13.85 -29.42 7.80
C ASN A 222 -13.87 -30.73 8.60
N GLY A 223 -12.92 -30.91 9.52
CA GLY A 223 -12.80 -32.14 10.30
C GLY A 223 -12.21 -33.33 9.54
N ASP A 224 -11.75 -33.15 8.30
CA ASP A 224 -11.19 -34.20 7.43
C ASP A 224 -9.73 -33.86 7.07
N PRO A 225 -8.73 -34.73 7.36
CA PRO A 225 -8.84 -36.03 8.04
C PRO A 225 -9.21 -35.91 9.52
N LEU A 226 -8.80 -34.83 10.19
CA LEU A 226 -9.15 -34.53 11.58
C LEU A 226 -9.22 -33.03 11.79
N GLU A 227 -10.07 -32.62 12.73
CA GLU A 227 -10.24 -31.22 13.10
C GLU A 227 -8.95 -30.58 13.64
N CYS A 228 -8.14 -31.33 14.40
CA CYS A 228 -6.87 -30.85 14.93
C CYS A 228 -5.77 -31.89 14.77
N MET A 229 -4.61 -31.49 14.23
CA MET A 229 -3.44 -32.35 14.04
C MET A 229 -2.13 -31.66 14.42
N ILE A 230 -1.15 -32.46 14.82
CA ILE A 230 0.22 -32.03 15.14
C ILE A 230 1.12 -32.30 13.92
N VAL A 231 2.09 -31.43 13.68
CA VAL A 231 3.05 -31.44 12.56
C VAL A 231 2.42 -31.11 11.22
N VAL A 232 1.36 -31.83 10.81
CA VAL A 232 0.77 -31.68 9.48
C VAL A 232 -0.74 -31.93 9.49
N ASN A 233 -1.49 -31.18 8.67
CA ASN A 233 -2.90 -31.41 8.33
C ASN A 233 -3.10 -31.13 6.82
N TRP A 234 -4.04 -31.77 6.15
CA TRP A 234 -4.24 -31.64 4.70
C TRP A 234 -5.68 -31.93 4.29
N SER A 235 -6.11 -31.46 3.13
CA SER A 235 -7.41 -31.78 2.51
C SER A 235 -7.31 -31.53 1.01
N PHE A 236 -7.81 -32.47 0.19
CA PHE A 236 -7.73 -32.45 -1.28
C PHE A 236 -8.95 -33.12 -1.91
#